data_AF-A0A3R8S1Z5-F1
#
_entry.id   AF-A0A3R8S1Z5-F1
#
_cell.length_a   1.000
_cell.length_b   1.000
_cell.length_c   1.000
_cell.angle_alpha   90.00
_cell.angle_beta   90.00
_cell.angle_gamma   90.00
#
_symmetry.space_group_name_H-M   'P 1'
#
loop_
_entity.id
_entity.type
_entity.pdbx_description
1 polymer ?
#
loop_
_entity_poly.entity_id
_entity_poly.type
_entity_poly.pdbx_seq_one_letter_code
_entity_poly.pdbx_strand_id
1 'polypeptide(L)' 'METKTECKVFFITDFSQQADYLSEMHQQGWKLVKISWLFFYHFEKCQPEEVVYQVDFKESKTY' A
#
# COMPACT_ATOMS: atom_id res chain seq x y z
N MET A 1 -9.47 14.18 10.47
CA MET A 1 -9.08 12.90 9.88
C MET A 1 -7.82 12.45 10.59
N GLU A 2 -7.79 11.22 11.10
CA GLU A 2 -6.58 10.68 11.75
C GLU A 2 -5.62 10.18 10.69
N THR A 3 -4.37 10.63 10.74
CA THR A 3 -3.32 10.25 9.79
C THR A 3 -2.14 9.65 10.54
N LYS A 4 -1.56 8.58 9.98
CA LYS A 4 -0.39 7.89 10.52
C LYS A 4 0.70 7.88 9.46
N THR A 5 1.96 8.10 9.85
CA THR A 5 3.10 7.97 8.94
C THR A 5 4.05 6.92 9.48
N GLU A 6 4.39 5.91 8.67
CA GLU A 6 5.34 4.86 9.03
C GLU A 6 6.53 4.87 8.09
N CYS A 7 7.73 4.66 8.64
CA CYS A 7 8.94 4.49 7.86
C CYS A 7 9.24 2.98 7.75
N LYS A 8 9.14 2.44 6.53
CA LYS A 8 9.38 1.02 6.25
C LYS A 8 10.20 0.90 4.97
N VAL A 9 11.22 0.05 5.00
CA VAL A 9 12.08 -0.23 3.84
C VAL A 9 11.73 -1.61 3.31
N PHE A 10 11.27 -1.67 2.06
CA PHE A 10 11.08 -2.92 1.32
C PHE A 10 12.12 -3.01 0.21
N PHE A 11 12.57 -4.23 -0.09
CA PHE A 11 13.41 -4.47 -1.26
C PHE A 11 12.53 -4.53 -2.53
N ILE A 12 13.12 -4.19 -3.66
CA ILE A 12 12.50 -4.29 -4.99
C ILE A 12 12.06 -5.72 -5.36
N THR A 13 12.52 -6.75 -4.65
CA THR A 13 12.09 -8.14 -4.85
C THR A 13 10.83 -8.48 -4.07
N ASP A 14 10.46 -7.67 -3.08
CA ASP A 14 9.48 -7.98 -2.05
C ASP A 14 8.13 -7.29 -2.29
N PHE A 15 7.73 -7.18 -3.57
CA PHE A 15 6.44 -6.59 -3.95
C PHE A 15 5.25 -7.31 -3.30
N SER A 16 5.31 -8.65 -3.18
CA SER A 16 4.26 -9.43 -2.51
C SER A 16 4.17 -9.11 -1.02
N GLN A 17 5.31 -8.98 -0.34
CA GLN A 17 5.36 -8.61 1.09
C GLN A 17 4.86 -7.18 1.32
N GLN A 18 5.20 -6.25 0.43
CA GLN A 18 4.70 -4.89 0.48
C GLN A 18 3.17 -4.87 0.29
N ALA A 19 2.64 -5.62 -0.67
CA ALA A 19 1.20 -5.73 -0.89
C ALA A 19 0.46 -6.32 0.32
N ASP A 20 1.00 -7.39 0.91
CA ASP A 20 0.43 -8.04 2.10
C ASP A 20 0.35 -7.06 3.29
N TYR A 21 1.46 -6.35 3.57
CA TYR A 21 1.51 -5.31 4.61
C TYR A 21 0.48 -4.19 4.40
N LEU A 22 0.30 -3.72 3.15
CA LEU A 22 -0.71 -2.70 2.85
C LEU A 22 -2.13 -3.24 3.02
N SER A 23 -2.34 -4.53 2.73
CA SER A 23 -3.64 -5.20 2.94
C SER A 23 -3.95 -5.34 4.42
N GLU A 24 -2.99 -5.78 5.25
CA GLU A 24 -3.13 -5.84 6.71
C GLU A 24 -3.42 -4.46 7.32
N MET A 25 -2.71 -3.42 6.87
CA MET A 25 -2.97 -2.05 7.30
C MET A 25 -4.40 -1.62 6.96
N HIS A 26 -4.89 -1.97 5.76
CA HIS A 26 -6.26 -1.66 5.35
C HIS A 26 -7.30 -2.39 6.20
N GLN A 27 -7.07 -3.66 6.54
CA GLN A 27 -7.93 -4.43 7.47
C GLN A 27 -7.98 -3.80 8.87
N GLN A 28 -6.88 -3.19 9.31
CA GLN A 28 -6.82 -2.42 10.56
C GLN A 28 -7.50 -1.04 10.47
N GLY A 29 -8.05 -0.66 9.31
CA GLY A 29 -8.66 0.64 9.06
C GLY A 29 -7.65 1.73 8.69
N TRP A 30 -6.48 1.37 8.18
CA TRP A 30 -5.46 2.31 7.70
C TRP A 30 -5.29 2.21 6.19
N LYS A 31 -5.77 3.22 5.47
CA LYS A 31 -5.64 3.31 4.02
C LYS A 31 -4.37 4.04 3.65
N LEU A 32 -3.53 3.44 2.81
CA LEU A 32 -2.38 4.13 2.23
C LEU A 32 -2.85 5.25 1.31
N VAL A 33 -2.34 6.47 1.56
CA VAL A 33 -2.69 7.67 0.80
C VAL A 33 -1.51 8.12 -0.06
N LYS A 34 -0.29 8.02 0.47
CA LYS A 34 0.92 8.51 -0.21
C LYS A 34 2.17 7.78 0.25
N ILE A 35 3.10 7.58 -0.67
CA ILE A 35 4.47 7.18 -0.35
C ILE A 35 5.40 8.37 -0.64
N SER A 36 6.20 8.77 0.34
CA SER A 36 7.20 9.83 0.22
C SER A 36 8.60 9.24 0.35
N TRP A 37 9.56 9.75 -0.43
CA TRP A 37 11.00 9.41 -0.31
C TRP A 37 11.31 7.89 -0.32
N LEU A 38 10.52 7.11 -1.07
CA LEU A 38 10.51 5.63 -1.15
C LEU A 38 10.19 4.83 0.13
N PHE A 39 10.42 5.39 1.32
CA PHE A 39 10.33 4.63 2.58
C PHE A 39 9.27 5.16 3.55
N PHE A 40 8.70 6.33 3.30
CA PHE A 40 7.66 6.91 4.17
C PHE A 40 6.28 6.63 3.61
N TYR A 41 5.49 5.85 4.34
CA TYR A 41 4.12 5.51 4.02
C TYR A 41 3.18 6.37 4.86
N HIS A 42 2.35 7.15 4.18
CA HIS A 42 1.33 7.98 4.80
C HIS A 42 -0.02 7.26 4.70
N PHE A 43 -0.58 6.96 5.85
CA PHE A 43 -1.87 6.32 6.02
C PHE A 43 -2.90 7.29 6.58
N GLU A 44 -4.15 7.06 6.24
CA GLU A 44 -5.31 7.77 6.79
C GLU A 44 -6.31 6.75 7.32
N LYS A 45 -6.97 7.11 8.42
CA LYS A 45 -8.00 6.27 9.03
C LYS A 45 -9.20 6.15 8.10
N CYS A 46 -9.49 4.93 7.69
CA CYS A 46 -10.61 4.57 6.83
C CYS A 46 -11.54 3.60 7.56
N GLN A 47 -12.76 3.42 7.06
CA GLN A 47 -13.60 2.33 7.53
C GLN A 47 -12.92 1.02 7.10
N PRO A 48 -12.89 -0.02 7.96
CA PRO A 48 -12.33 -1.31 7.61
C PRO A 48 -13.18 -1.91 6.49
N GLU A 49 -12.69 -1.81 5.27
CA GLU A 49 -13.27 -2.40 4.08
C GLU A 49 -12.33 -3.50 3.59
N GLU A 50 -12.86 -4.63 3.12
CA GLU A 50 -12.04 -5.75 2.65
C GLU A 50 -11.51 -5.44 1.24
N VAL A 51 -10.44 -4.64 1.19
CA VAL A 51 -9.79 -4.25 -0.08
C VAL A 51 -8.58 -5.13 -0.32
N VAL A 52 -8.67 -5.96 -1.35
CA VAL A 52 -7.54 -6.76 -1.85
C VAL A 52 -6.80 -5.93 -2.90
N TYR A 53 -5.57 -5.52 -2.62
CA TYR A 53 -4.71 -4.86 -3.60
C TYR A 53 -4.18 -5.89 -4.61
N GLN A 54 -4.65 -5.84 -5.86
CA GLN A 54 -4.08 -6.62 -6.96
C GLN A 54 -3.10 -5.79 -7.78
N VAL A 55 -1.91 -6.35 -8.04
CA VAL A 55 -0.95 -5.76 -8.98
C VAL A 55 -1.39 -6.12 -10.40
N ASP A 56 -2.23 -5.26 -11.00
CA ASP A 56 -2.61 -5.39 -12.39
C ASP A 56 -1.42 -5.05 -13.32
N PHE A 57 -0.78 -6.09 -13.87
CA PHE A 57 0.14 -5.93 -15.00
C PHE A 57 -0.68 -5.69 -16.27
N LYS A 58 -0.97 -4.42 -16.59
CA LYS A 58 -1.41 -4.06 -17.95
C LYS A 58 -0.21 -4.07 -18.89
N GLU A 59 0.03 -5.21 -19.55
CA GLU A 59 0.89 -5.28 -20.72
C GLU A 59 0.23 -4.46 -21.85
N SER A 60 0.67 -3.21 -22.03
CA SER A 60 0.25 -2.41 -23.18
C SER A 60 0.99 -2.90 -24.43
N LYS A 61 0.48 -3.97 -25.05
CA LYS A 61 0.90 -4.35 -26.41
C LYS A 61 0.46 -3.26 -27.38
N THR A 62 1.37 -2.35 -27.72
CA THR A 62 1.23 -1.51 -28.91
C THR A 62 1.95 -2.25 -30.05
N TYR A 63 1.17 -2.67 -31.05
CA TYR A 63 1.58 -3.40 -32.25
C TYR A 63 2.45 -2.56 -33.18
#